data_AF-A0A9W9YQV5-F1
#
_entry.id   AF-A0A9W9YQV5-F1
#
_cell.length_a   1.000
_cell.length_b   1.000
_cell.length_c   1.000
_cell.angle_alpha   90.00
_cell.angle_beta   90.00
_cell.angle_gamma   90.00
#
_symmetry.space_group_name_H-M   'P 1'
#
loop_
_entity.id
_entity.type
_entity.pdbx_description
1 polymer ?
#
loop_
_entity_poly.entity_id
_entity_poly.type
_entity_poly.pdbx_seq_one_letter_code
_entity_poly.pdbx_strand_id
1 'polypeptide(L)'
;MEISNGASDVQLEAADLWIPGFGGQEEYSHEQWLTRLACTLIESGFVKDEILVVLSPICKAKVEFAEHVFPYLIHNMLEYGDDAIKTTLSEQFKISSATVMEQVSFQVGPAPLYPPRYHLQAPVEVTSLLIIMY
;
A
#
# COMPACT_ATOMS: atom_id res chain seq x y z
N MET A 1 15.23 -0.04 34.75
CA MET A 1 15.40 0.40 33.35
C MET A 1 14.76 -0.69 32.52
N GLU A 2 13.44 -0.60 32.35
CA GLU A 2 12.67 -1.59 31.60
C GLU A 2 12.78 -1.22 30.12
N ILE A 3 13.43 -2.08 29.35
CA ILE A 3 13.43 -1.98 27.89
C ILE A 3 12.10 -2.60 27.47
N SER A 4 11.07 -1.78 27.37
CA SER A 4 9.84 -2.18 26.70
C SER A 4 10.20 -2.49 25.24
N ASN A 5 10.38 -3.77 24.94
CA ASN A 5 10.29 -4.30 23.57
C ASN A 5 8.83 -4.11 23.13
N GLY A 6 8.49 -2.87 22.76
CA GLY A 6 7.33 -2.59 21.94
C GLY A 6 7.66 -2.99 20.51
N ALA A 7 7.77 -4.30 20.27
CA ALA A 7 7.47 -4.80 18.94
C ALA A 7 5.99 -4.50 18.74
N SER A 8 5.69 -3.35 18.14
CA SER A 8 4.38 -3.09 17.59
C SER A 8 4.04 -4.29 16.74
N ASP A 9 2.96 -4.98 17.09
CA ASP A 9 2.36 -6.09 16.37
C ASP A 9 1.90 -5.58 15.00
N VAL A 10 2.86 -5.31 14.11
CA VAL A 10 2.59 -4.86 12.75
C VAL A 10 2.12 -6.10 11.98
N GLN A 11 0.80 -6.25 11.91
CA GLN A 11 0.15 -7.29 11.12
C GLN A 11 0.27 -6.95 9.64
N LEU A 12 1.39 -7.34 9.05
CA LEU A 12 1.61 -7.25 7.60
C LEU A 12 0.60 -8.11 6.83
N GLU A 13 -0.12 -9.02 7.48
CA GLU A 13 -1.18 -9.82 6.86
C GLU A 13 -2.53 -9.10 6.77
N ALA A 14 -2.68 -7.94 7.40
CA ALA A 14 -3.96 -7.24 7.49
C ALA A 14 -4.36 -6.60 6.15
N ALA A 15 -5.47 -7.04 5.57
CA ALA A 15 -5.91 -6.60 4.25
C ALA A 15 -6.21 -5.09 4.16
N ASP A 16 -6.59 -4.45 5.28
CA ASP A 16 -6.83 -3.00 5.37
C ASP A 16 -5.54 -2.16 5.23
N LEU A 17 -4.37 -2.78 5.43
CA LEU A 17 -3.09 -2.15 5.19
C LEU A 17 -2.78 -2.05 3.70
N TRP A 18 -3.08 -3.10 2.93
CA TRP A 18 -2.66 -3.24 1.52
C TRP A 18 -3.70 -2.77 0.50
N ILE A 19 -4.96 -2.61 0.92
CA ILE A 19 -6.06 -2.24 0.04
C ILE A 19 -6.61 -0.86 0.49
N PRO A 20 -6.47 0.20 -0.34
CA PRO A 20 -7.04 1.51 -0.04
C PRO A 20 -8.55 1.43 0.18
N GLY A 21 -9.05 2.09 1.24
CA GLY A 21 -10.48 2.17 1.54
C GLY A 21 -11.12 0.87 2.05
N PHE A 22 -10.34 -0.19 2.26
CA PHE A 22 -10.83 -1.43 2.85
C PHE A 22 -11.16 -1.24 4.35
N GLY A 23 -12.28 -1.81 4.83
CA GLY A 23 -12.70 -1.69 6.23
C GLY A 23 -13.77 -0.62 6.52
N GLY A 24 -14.38 -0.01 5.49
CA GLY A 24 -15.55 0.86 5.66
C GLY A 24 -15.25 2.28 6.13
N GLN A 25 -14.04 2.77 5.92
CA GLN A 25 -13.68 4.17 6.17
C GLN A 25 -14.17 5.03 4.98
N GLU A 26 -15.18 5.87 5.22
CA GLU A 26 -15.93 6.59 4.17
C GLU A 26 -15.19 7.76 3.50
N GLU A 27 -14.09 8.25 4.09
CA GLU A 27 -13.18 9.22 3.49
C GLU A 27 -11.74 8.71 3.67
N TYR A 28 -11.24 8.00 2.68
CA TYR A 28 -9.84 7.58 2.64
C TYR A 28 -9.22 8.19 1.39
N SER A 29 -8.11 8.91 1.56
CA SER A 29 -7.32 9.45 0.45
C SER A 29 -6.15 8.53 0.19
N HIS A 30 -5.84 8.28 -1.09
CA HIS A 30 -4.63 7.58 -1.54
C HIS A 30 -3.38 8.08 -0.81
N GLU A 31 -3.31 9.39 -0.55
CA GLU A 31 -2.18 9.99 0.13
C GLU A 31 -2.06 9.51 1.57
N GLN A 32 -3.18 9.47 2.30
CA GLN A 32 -3.23 8.99 3.68
C GLN A 32 -2.95 7.50 3.74
N TRP A 33 -3.50 6.73 2.80
CA TRP A 33 -3.24 5.30 2.68
C TRP A 33 -1.76 5.01 2.49
N LEU A 34 -1.15 5.61 1.48
CA LEU A 34 0.21 5.31 1.10
C LEU A 34 1.21 5.78 2.16
N THR A 35 0.98 6.97 2.73
CA THR A 35 1.77 7.44 3.87
C THR A 35 1.65 6.48 5.05
N ARG A 36 0.44 6.02 5.42
CA ARG A 36 0.24 5.03 6.49
C ARG A 36 0.97 3.74 6.19
N LEU A 37 0.82 3.21 4.98
CA LEU A 37 1.45 1.97 4.55
C LEU A 37 2.98 2.07 4.61
N ALA A 38 3.57 3.07 3.95
CA ALA A 38 5.02 3.26 3.94
C ALA A 38 5.60 3.46 5.35
N CYS A 39 4.94 4.24 6.21
CA CYS A 39 5.38 4.43 7.60
C CYS A 39 5.25 3.14 8.41
N THR A 40 4.17 2.38 8.23
CA THR A 40 3.96 1.08 8.90
C THR A 40 5.06 0.08 8.52
N LEU A 41 5.44 0.04 7.23
CA LEU A 41 6.55 -0.81 6.76
C LEU A 41 7.88 -0.39 7.40
N ILE A 42 8.18 0.90 7.47
CA ILE A 42 9.41 1.40 8.12
C ILE A 42 9.42 1.07 9.62
N GLU A 43 8.31 1.33 10.31
CA GLU A 43 8.17 1.18 11.76
C GLU A 43 8.09 -0.29 12.20
N SER A 44 7.79 -1.21 11.28
CA SER A 44 7.76 -2.66 11.55
C SER A 44 9.11 -3.25 11.97
N GLY A 45 10.24 -2.58 11.66
CA GLY A 45 11.59 -3.09 11.92
C GLY A 45 12.09 -4.16 10.92
N PHE A 46 11.30 -4.46 9.89
CA PHE A 46 11.70 -5.39 8.83
C PHE A 46 12.58 -4.73 7.76
N VAL A 47 12.50 -3.40 7.62
CA VAL A 47 13.39 -2.63 6.74
C VAL A 47 14.79 -2.56 7.36
N LYS A 48 15.80 -3.03 6.62
CA LYS A 48 17.21 -3.13 7.05
C LYS A 48 18.08 -1.96 6.60
N ASP A 49 17.67 -1.25 5.56
CA ASP A 49 18.39 -0.05 5.12
C ASP A 49 18.11 1.11 6.08
N GLU A 50 19.14 1.55 6.80
CA GLU A 50 19.06 2.63 7.78
C GLU A 50 18.64 3.97 7.13
N ILE A 51 19.03 4.20 5.87
CA ILE A 51 18.61 5.39 5.14
C ILE A 51 17.10 5.33 4.94
N LEU A 52 16.55 4.20 4.49
CA LEU A 52 15.11 4.05 4.33
C LEU A 52 14.36 4.22 5.66
N VAL A 53 14.93 3.76 6.78
CA VAL A 53 14.31 3.92 8.10
C VAL A 53 14.22 5.38 8.53
N VAL A 54 15.27 6.19 8.32
CA VAL A 54 15.25 7.61 8.72
C VAL A 54 14.31 8.47 7.88
N LEU A 55 13.79 7.96 6.76
CA LEU A 55 12.86 8.66 5.88
C LEU A 55 11.41 8.69 6.37
N SER A 56 11.03 7.91 7.39
CA SER A 56 9.65 7.87 7.91
C SER A 56 9.03 9.27 8.19
N PRO A 57 9.72 10.22 8.86
CA PRO A 57 9.18 11.56 9.08
C PRO A 57 8.92 12.34 7.78
N ILE A 58 9.67 12.07 6.72
CA ILE A 58 9.50 12.73 5.41
C ILE A 58 8.28 12.12 4.71
N CYS A 59 8.12 10.80 4.75
CA CYS A 59 6.93 10.11 4.22
C CYS A 59 5.63 10.59 4.91
N LYS A 60 5.69 10.93 6.20
CA LYS A 60 4.56 11.54 6.94
C LYS A 60 4.24 12.96 6.49
N ALA A 61 5.25 13.72 6.08
CA ALA A 61 5.11 15.12 5.70
C ALA A 61 4.80 15.32 4.21
N LYS A 62 5.20 14.37 3.34
CA LYS A 62 5.11 14.47 1.89
C LYS A 62 4.75 13.13 1.26
N VAL A 63 3.53 13.00 0.77
CA VAL A 63 3.04 11.78 0.11
C VAL A 63 3.85 11.46 -1.14
N GLU A 64 4.25 12.46 -1.92
CA GLU A 64 4.98 12.26 -3.17
C GLU A 64 6.33 11.59 -2.88
N PHE A 65 6.89 11.85 -1.69
CA PHE A 65 8.10 11.17 -1.26
C PHE A 65 7.83 9.71 -0.85
N ALA A 66 6.69 9.44 -0.20
CA ALA A 66 6.26 8.08 0.11
C ALA A 66 6.04 7.24 -1.17
N GLU A 67 5.48 7.82 -2.23
CA GLU A 67 5.34 7.18 -3.56
C GLU A 67 6.69 6.72 -4.12
N HIS A 68 7.72 7.58 -4.04
CA HIS A 68 9.05 7.25 -4.54
C HIS A 68 9.78 6.25 -3.64
N VAL A 69 9.61 6.35 -2.32
CA VAL A 69 10.31 5.50 -1.35
C VAL A 69 9.70 4.09 -1.27
N PHE A 70 8.39 3.96 -1.45
CA PHE A 70 7.67 2.70 -1.33
C PHE A 70 8.30 1.53 -2.10
N PRO A 71 8.63 1.62 -3.40
CA PRO A 71 9.25 0.50 -4.12
C PRO A 71 10.59 0.07 -3.49
N TYR A 72 11.36 1.00 -2.91
CA TYR A 72 12.61 0.67 -2.21
C TYR A 72 12.37 -0.03 -0.88
N LEU A 73 11.29 0.31 -0.15
CA LEU A 73 10.91 -0.41 1.07
C LEU A 73 10.58 -1.86 0.76
N ILE A 74 9.77 -2.09 -0.28
CA ILE A 74 9.40 -3.43 -0.71
C ILE A 74 10.62 -4.22 -1.18
N HIS A 75 11.46 -3.63 -2.03
CA HIS A 75 12.71 -4.26 -2.45
C HIS A 75 13.57 -4.62 -1.25
N ASN A 76 13.77 -3.70 -0.31
CA ASN A 76 14.61 -3.95 0.85
C ASN A 76 14.09 -5.11 1.70
N MET A 77 12.78 -5.15 1.96
CA MET A 77 12.17 -6.25 2.72
C MET A 77 12.20 -7.58 1.96
N LEU A 78 12.06 -7.59 0.63
CA LEU A 78 12.17 -8.82 -0.18
C LEU A 78 13.63 -9.32 -0.30
N GLU A 79 14.59 -8.41 -0.34
CA GLU A 79 16.03 -8.72 -0.40
C GLU A 79 16.50 -9.33 0.94
N TYR A 80 16.24 -8.61 2.05
CA TYR A 80 16.82 -8.89 3.36
C TYR A 80 15.86 -9.54 4.37
N GLY A 81 14.57 -9.64 4.06
CA GLY A 81 13.60 -10.32 4.92
C GLY A 81 13.86 -11.83 5.00
N ASP A 82 13.32 -12.47 6.02
CA ASP A 82 13.28 -13.93 6.09
C ASP A 82 12.18 -14.50 5.16
N ASP A 83 12.14 -15.83 5.04
CA ASP A 83 11.18 -16.51 4.17
C ASP A 83 9.71 -16.23 4.56
N ALA A 84 9.44 -15.94 5.84
CA ALA A 84 8.10 -15.61 6.31
C ALA A 84 7.69 -14.23 5.78
N ILE A 85 8.53 -13.21 5.97
CA ILE A 85 8.28 -11.84 5.46
C ILE A 85 8.14 -11.85 3.93
N LYS A 86 9.01 -12.57 3.22
CA LYS A 86 8.94 -12.67 1.76
C LYS A 86 7.64 -13.31 1.30
N THR A 87 7.23 -14.39 1.96
CA THR A 87 5.96 -15.08 1.68
C THR A 87 4.78 -14.14 1.94
N THR A 88 4.71 -13.53 3.12
CA THR A 88 3.62 -12.62 3.50
C THR A 88 3.51 -11.44 2.52
N LEU A 89 4.62 -10.77 2.19
CA LEU A 89 4.61 -9.66 1.23
C LEU A 89 4.12 -10.13 -0.14
N SER A 90 4.66 -11.24 -0.64
CA SER A 90 4.27 -11.78 -1.95
C SER A 90 2.79 -12.16 -2.01
N GLU A 91 2.24 -12.70 -0.94
CA GLU A 91 0.82 -13.03 -0.82
C GLU A 91 -0.04 -11.77 -0.80
N GLN A 92 0.32 -10.77 0.01
CA GLN A 92 -0.43 -9.52 0.10
C GLN A 92 -0.45 -8.77 -1.22
N PHE A 93 0.66 -8.72 -1.96
CA PHE A 93 0.70 -8.14 -3.30
C PHE A 93 -0.19 -8.89 -4.31
N LYS A 94 -0.22 -10.22 -4.25
CA LYS A 94 -1.11 -11.02 -5.11
C LYS A 94 -2.58 -10.76 -4.79
N ILE A 95 -2.93 -10.71 -3.50
CA ILE A 95 -4.31 -10.49 -3.05
C ILE A 95 -4.75 -9.07 -3.39
N SER A 96 -3.95 -8.06 -3.02
CA SER A 96 -4.29 -6.66 -3.26
C SER A 96 -4.46 -6.38 -4.76
N SER A 97 -3.54 -6.84 -5.61
CA SER A 97 -3.66 -6.68 -7.06
C SER A 97 -4.92 -7.36 -7.62
N ALA A 98 -5.26 -8.58 -7.17
CA ALA A 98 -6.47 -9.26 -7.60
C ALA A 98 -7.75 -8.52 -7.16
N THR A 99 -7.83 -8.08 -5.90
CA THR A 99 -8.98 -7.33 -5.39
C THR A 99 -9.16 -6.00 -6.12
N VAL A 100 -8.06 -5.29 -6.38
CA VAL A 100 -8.07 -4.00 -7.09
C VAL A 100 -8.56 -4.19 -8.53
N MET A 101 -8.10 -5.23 -9.22
CA MET A 101 -8.56 -5.56 -10.57
C MET A 101 -10.06 -5.93 -10.62
N GLU A 102 -10.58 -6.61 -9.59
CA GLU A 102 -12.01 -6.90 -9.46
C GLU A 102 -12.84 -5.62 -9.26
N GLN A 103 -12.35 -4.68 -8.44
CA GLN A 103 -12.99 -3.37 -8.24
C GLN A 103 -13.02 -2.53 -9.54
N VAL A 104 -11.92 -2.53 -10.33
CA VAL A 104 -11.89 -1.88 -11.66
C VAL A 104 -12.93 -2.52 -12.59
N SER A 105 -13.00 -3.85 -12.62
CA SER A 105 -13.89 -4.59 -13.51
C SER A 105 -15.37 -4.33 -13.20
N PHE A 106 -15.72 -4.13 -11.94
CA PHE A 106 -17.09 -3.79 -11.53
C PHE A 106 -17.52 -2.39 -11.97
N GLN A 107 -16.57 -1.45 -12.09
CA GLN A 107 -16.86 -0.10 -12.57
C GLN A 107 -16.97 -0.02 -14.10
N VAL A 108 -16.28 -0.90 -14.82
CA VAL A 108 -16.37 -1.04 -16.28
C VAL A 108 -17.46 -2.07 -16.61
N GLY A 109 -18.71 -1.74 -16.34
CA GLY A 109 -19.86 -2.57 -16.74
C GLY A 109 -19.94 -2.81 -18.26
N PRO A 110 -20.76 -3.76 -18.74
CA PRO A 110 -20.87 -4.05 -20.17
C PRO A 110 -21.26 -2.79 -20.96
N ALA A 111 -20.61 -2.60 -22.12
CA ALA A 111 -20.69 -1.38 -22.92
C ALA A 111 -22.15 -0.94 -23.16
N PRO A 112 -22.52 0.32 -22.87
CA PRO A 112 -23.86 0.80 -23.16
C PRO A 112 -24.09 0.86 -24.67
N LEU A 113 -25.20 0.27 -25.12
CA LEU A 113 -25.77 0.55 -26.44
C LEU A 113 -26.31 2.00 -26.42
N TYR A 114 -25.59 2.93 -27.06
CA TYR A 114 -25.78 4.41 -27.15
C TYR A 114 -24.83 5.27 -26.27
N PRO A 115 -24.44 6.47 -26.76
CA PRO A 115 -23.18 7.08 -26.39
C PRO A 115 -23.22 7.69 -24.99
N PRO A 116 -22.21 7.45 -24.14
CA PRO A 116 -22.16 8.03 -22.81
C PRO A 116 -21.70 9.48 -22.88
N ARG A 117 -22.37 10.36 -22.13
CA ARG A 117 -21.78 11.62 -21.70
C ARG A 117 -20.63 11.30 -20.75
N TYR A 118 -19.43 11.66 -21.15
CA TYR A 118 -18.18 11.46 -20.42
C TYR A 118 -18.27 12.09 -19.03
N HIS A 119 -18.28 11.25 -17.99
CA HIS A 119 -17.68 11.49 -16.67
C HIS A 119 -17.58 10.13 -15.96
N LEU A 120 -16.81 9.20 -16.54
CA LEU A 120 -16.37 7.99 -15.86
C LEU A 120 -14.93 8.23 -15.42
N GLN A 121 -14.76 8.99 -14.33
CA GLN A 121 -13.48 9.08 -13.65
C GLN A 121 -13.37 7.78 -12.85
N ALA A 122 -12.45 6.88 -13.23
CA ALA A 122 -12.03 5.84 -12.30
C ALA A 122 -11.62 6.54 -10.99
N PRO A 123 -11.96 6.02 -9.79
CA PRO A 123 -11.43 6.56 -8.56
C PRO A 123 -9.91 6.54 -8.70
N VAL A 124 -9.32 7.72 -8.64
CA VAL A 124 -7.88 7.98 -8.78
C VAL A 124 -7.05 7.01 -7.93
N GLU A 125 -7.61 6.53 -6.82
CA GLU A 125 -6.99 5.61 -5.87
C GLU A 125 -6.68 4.22 -6.42
N VAL A 126 -7.49 3.72 -7.36
CA VAL A 126 -7.35 2.35 -7.93
C VAL A 126 -6.22 2.33 -8.97
N THR A 127 -5.93 3.48 -9.58
CA THR A 127 -4.91 3.60 -10.64
C THR A 127 -3.51 3.74 -10.03
N SER A 128 -3.40 4.41 -8.88
CA SER A 128 -2.11 4.61 -8.20
C SER A 128 -1.48 3.31 -7.68
N LEU A 129 -2.29 2.33 -7.27
CA LEU A 129 -1.79 0.99 -6.90
C LEU A 129 -1.15 0.24 -8.08
N LEU A 130 -1.75 0.33 -9.27
CA LEU A 130 -1.20 -0.25 -10.49
C LEU A 130 0.13 0.43 -10.88
N ILE A 131 0.25 1.74 -10.70
CA ILE A 131 1.48 2.51 -10.97
C ILE A 131 2.59 2.18 -9.97
N ILE A 132 2.25 1.89 -8.72
CA ILE A 132 3.22 1.53 -7.69
C ILE A 132 3.67 0.05 -7.83
N MET A 133 2.85 -0.80 -8.44
CA MET A 133 3.12 -2.24 -8.62
C MET A 133 3.74 -2.63 -9.98
N TYR A 134 3.76 -1.73 -10.98
CA TYR A 134 4.33 -1.97 -12.32
C TYR A 134 5.43 -0.98 -12.68
#